data_AF-A0A7C1XQT4-F1
#
_entry.id   AF-A0A7C1XQT4-F1
#
_cell.length_a   1.000
_cell.length_b   1.000
_cell.length_c   1.000
_cell.angle_alpha   90.00
_cell.angle_beta   90.00
_cell.angle_gamma   90.00
#
_symmetry.space_group_name_H-M   'P 1'
#
loop_
_entity.id
_entity.type
_entity.pdbx_description
1 polymer ?
#
loop_
_entity_poly.entity_id
_entity_poly.type
_entity_poly.pdbx_seq_one_letter_code
_entity_poly.pdbx_strand_id
1 'polypeptide(L)'
;MALNSRVRASTQDAEPRMQEQTTGVDLPEGFYMRPTESVPPHIGEMIDRHVAANQAAYSGSPQPGLIVRLPSLEKLGVTCEIGVLLAQKTRQGTWRGWLAVGECDYAGVSDFVLQEEDGPFYSAFGMVQVWNPVEVKLPKRCDVLGTLSPDRMEAVYAMAREFKGSIAANAGPPFPGKVGLRKVGGYAVVTGTPLADPKDDPRWIYQRAYTGLARRLSQTSTSSAGALWAAAALKRSARALEQWTAGRQLAFTPQAVITHPLGQDADEPVNVGYRLEDLCELWLSIIESEGVIHVRVKRVGDAQLSVRLMRGDEPFLDEMLNQSQEEVQVSTEVDSGDVLILEDKSTQKTYSVPIT
;
A
#
# COMPACT_ATOMS: atom_id res chain seq x y z
N MET A 1 -59.64 -54.73 3.56
CA MET A 1 -59.98 -55.94 2.78
C MET A 1 -59.98 -55.55 1.32
N ALA A 2 -59.23 -56.30 0.50
CA ALA A 2 -59.18 -56.33 -0.97
C ALA A 2 -58.57 -55.14 -1.75
N LEU A 3 -57.44 -55.49 -2.37
CA LEU A 3 -56.79 -54.92 -3.55
C LEU A 3 -57.75 -54.66 -4.72
N ASN A 4 -57.46 -53.65 -5.56
CA ASN A 4 -57.09 -53.96 -6.95
C ASN A 4 -56.31 -52.85 -7.65
N SER A 5 -55.28 -53.33 -8.33
CA SER A 5 -54.29 -52.67 -9.19
C SER A 5 -54.88 -52.07 -10.46
N ARG A 6 -54.35 -50.93 -10.91
CA ARG A 6 -54.16 -50.66 -12.34
C ARG A 6 -53.02 -49.65 -12.57
N VAL A 7 -52.00 -50.20 -13.21
CA VAL A 7 -50.86 -49.62 -13.94
C VAL A 7 -51.16 -48.25 -14.55
N ARG A 8 -50.32 -47.25 -14.24
CA ARG A 8 -50.19 -46.02 -15.03
C ARG A 8 -48.80 -45.95 -15.65
N ALA A 9 -48.82 -45.72 -16.95
CA ALA A 9 -47.68 -45.65 -17.83
C ALA A 9 -46.77 -44.47 -17.48
N SER A 10 -45.47 -44.75 -17.58
CA SER A 10 -44.38 -43.79 -17.64
C SER A 10 -44.62 -42.79 -18.78
N THR A 11 -44.70 -41.51 -18.43
CA THR A 11 -44.51 -40.41 -19.38
C THR A 11 -43.29 -39.66 -18.87
N GLN A 12 -42.18 -39.81 -19.59
CA GLN A 12 -40.97 -39.02 -19.41
C GLN A 12 -41.30 -37.58 -19.82
N ASP A 13 -41.33 -36.66 -18.86
CA ASP A 13 -41.25 -35.24 -19.15
C ASP A 13 -39.81 -34.91 -19.52
N ALA A 14 -39.64 -34.55 -20.80
CA ALA A 14 -38.38 -34.18 -21.40
C ALA A 14 -37.96 -32.78 -20.94
N GLU A 15 -36.75 -32.68 -20.38
CA GLU A 15 -36.07 -31.41 -20.16
C GLU A 15 -35.76 -30.72 -21.50
N PRO A 16 -35.91 -29.39 -21.61
CA PRO A 16 -35.56 -28.66 -22.82
C PRO A 16 -34.04 -28.57 -22.96
N ARG A 17 -33.47 -29.35 -23.88
CA ARG A 17 -32.10 -29.15 -24.37
C ARG A 17 -31.99 -27.78 -25.02
N MET A 18 -31.30 -26.84 -24.36
CA MET A 18 -30.76 -25.66 -25.04
C MET A 18 -29.78 -26.15 -26.12
N GLN A 19 -30.16 -25.97 -27.37
CA GLN A 19 -29.25 -26.11 -28.50
C GLN A 19 -28.34 -24.88 -28.48
N GLU A 20 -27.05 -25.08 -28.18
CA GLU A 20 -26.00 -24.12 -28.47
C GLU A 20 -26.00 -23.86 -29.98
N GLN A 21 -26.55 -22.72 -30.40
CA GLN A 21 -26.30 -22.16 -31.72
C GLN A 21 -24.86 -21.61 -31.71
N THR A 22 -23.90 -22.51 -31.93
CA THR A 22 -22.60 -22.10 -32.45
C THR A 22 -22.83 -21.62 -33.87
N THR A 23 -22.84 -20.29 -34.06
CA THR A 23 -22.68 -19.68 -35.37
C THR A 23 -21.27 -20.01 -35.86
N GLY A 24 -21.11 -21.21 -36.42
CA GLY A 24 -19.88 -21.68 -37.03
C GLY A 24 -19.56 -20.79 -38.21
N VAL A 25 -18.49 -20.01 -38.09
CA VAL A 25 -17.83 -19.44 -39.25
C VAL A 25 -17.20 -20.62 -39.99
N ASP A 26 -17.83 -21.06 -41.08
CA ASP A 26 -17.33 -22.13 -41.95
C ASP A 26 -16.08 -21.60 -42.67
N LEU A 27 -14.90 -21.83 -42.08
CA LEU A 27 -13.63 -21.51 -42.72
C LEU A 27 -13.36 -22.56 -43.81
N PRO A 28 -12.81 -22.18 -44.97
CA PRO A 28 -12.49 -23.12 -46.05
C PRO A 28 -11.65 -24.29 -45.54
N GLU A 29 -11.86 -25.51 -46.06
CA GLU A 29 -11.17 -26.74 -45.62
C GLU A 29 -9.63 -26.63 -45.61
N GLY A 30 -9.04 -25.68 -46.33
CA GLY A 30 -7.59 -25.38 -46.32
C GLY A 30 -7.08 -24.57 -45.12
N PHE A 31 -7.95 -24.01 -44.27
CA PHE A 31 -7.54 -23.25 -43.08
C PHE A 31 -7.21 -24.15 -41.88
N TYR A 32 -7.71 -25.39 -41.89
CA TYR A 32 -7.39 -26.40 -40.88
C TYR A 32 -6.19 -27.22 -41.35
N MET A 33 -5.03 -26.59 -41.52
CA MET A 33 -3.79 -27.37 -41.48
C MET A 33 -3.71 -28.01 -40.10
N ARG A 34 -3.94 -29.32 -40.02
CA ARG A 34 -3.46 -30.08 -38.85
C ARG A 34 -1.97 -29.80 -38.78
N PRO A 35 -1.43 -29.29 -37.66
CA PRO A 35 0.01 -29.14 -37.51
C PRO A 35 0.63 -30.52 -37.74
N THR A 36 1.26 -30.72 -38.89
CA THR A 36 1.96 -31.95 -39.25
C THR A 36 3.30 -32.05 -38.55
N GLU A 37 3.76 -30.94 -37.97
CA GLU A 37 4.99 -30.85 -37.20
C GLU A 37 4.66 -31.01 -35.72
N SER A 38 5.32 -31.98 -35.08
CA SER A 38 5.31 -32.11 -33.62
C SER A 38 5.78 -30.81 -32.99
N VAL A 39 5.05 -30.32 -31.99
CA VAL A 39 5.43 -29.14 -31.21
C VAL A 39 6.93 -29.22 -30.86
N PRO A 40 7.74 -28.20 -31.20
CA PRO A 40 9.16 -28.22 -30.86
C PRO A 40 9.35 -28.50 -29.36
N PRO A 41 10.33 -29.33 -28.95
CA PRO A 41 10.46 -29.78 -27.56
C PRO A 41 10.46 -28.64 -26.53
N HIS A 42 11.16 -27.54 -26.83
CA HIS A 42 11.20 -26.36 -25.98
C HIS A 42 9.83 -25.68 -25.80
N ILE A 43 8.97 -25.67 -26.82
CA ILE A 43 7.60 -25.15 -26.71
C ILE A 43 6.72 -26.11 -25.90
N GLY A 44 6.90 -27.42 -26.08
CA GLY A 44 6.23 -28.43 -25.25
C GLY A 44 6.59 -28.26 -23.77
N GLU A 45 7.86 -28.09 -23.46
CA GLU A 45 8.34 -27.81 -22.10
C GLU A 45 7.82 -26.48 -21.53
N MET A 46 7.68 -25.44 -22.37
CA MET A 46 7.05 -24.18 -21.95
C MET A 46 5.57 -24.38 -21.62
N ILE A 47 4.84 -25.13 -22.45
CA ILE A 47 3.42 -25.44 -22.24
C ILE A 47 3.24 -26.27 -20.96
N ASP A 48 4.05 -27.32 -20.78
CA ASP A 48 3.96 -28.20 -19.61
C ASP A 48 4.25 -27.42 -18.32
N ARG A 49 5.25 -26.54 -18.34
CA ARG A 49 5.55 -25.66 -17.20
C ARG A 49 4.44 -24.63 -16.95
N HIS A 50 3.85 -24.09 -18.01
CA HIS A 50 2.69 -23.20 -17.91
C HIS A 50 1.48 -23.90 -17.29
N VAL A 51 1.18 -25.13 -17.71
CA VAL A 51 0.11 -25.95 -17.15
C VAL A 51 0.41 -26.30 -15.69
N ALA A 52 1.63 -26.72 -15.37
CA ALA A 52 2.04 -27.04 -14.01
C ALA A 52 1.94 -25.82 -13.08
N ALA A 53 2.36 -24.64 -13.53
CA ALA A 53 2.24 -23.39 -12.77
C ALA A 53 0.78 -23.00 -12.50
N ASN A 54 -0.11 -23.17 -13.48
CA ASN A 54 -1.54 -22.91 -13.31
C ASN A 54 -2.22 -23.94 -12.40
N GLN A 55 -1.75 -25.20 -12.41
CA GLN A 55 -2.22 -26.25 -11.50
C GLN A 55 -1.63 -26.13 -10.08
N ALA A 56 -0.49 -25.42 -9.93
CA ALA A 56 0.15 -25.17 -8.65
C ALA A 56 -0.57 -24.08 -7.84
N ALA A 57 -1.65 -23.48 -8.32
CA ALA A 57 -2.48 -22.61 -7.50
C ALA A 57 -3.14 -23.40 -6.37
N TYR A 58 -2.92 -23.00 -5.12
CA TYR A 58 -3.49 -23.67 -3.95
C TYR A 58 -3.94 -22.67 -2.89
N SER A 59 -4.86 -23.07 -2.01
CA SER A 59 -5.25 -22.23 -0.88
C SER A 59 -4.32 -22.45 0.32
N GLY A 60 -3.52 -21.45 0.66
CA GLY A 60 -2.52 -21.49 1.73
C GLY A 60 -2.72 -20.41 2.79
N SER A 61 -2.07 -20.57 3.95
CA SER A 61 -1.96 -19.46 4.91
C SER A 61 -1.00 -18.40 4.36
N PRO A 62 -1.31 -17.10 4.45
CA PRO A 62 -0.38 -16.03 4.04
C PRO A 62 0.97 -16.14 4.75
N GLN A 63 2.07 -16.11 3.98
CA GLN A 63 3.45 -16.18 4.45
C GLN A 63 4.35 -15.34 3.54
N PRO A 64 5.50 -14.83 4.04
CA PRO A 64 6.49 -14.15 3.21
C PRO A 64 6.91 -15.01 2.02
N GLY A 65 7.11 -14.38 0.85
CA GLY A 65 7.50 -15.07 -0.38
C GLY A 65 6.33 -15.61 -1.19
N LEU A 66 5.12 -15.67 -0.65
CA LEU A 66 3.94 -16.06 -1.43
C LEU A 66 3.44 -14.88 -2.28
N ILE A 67 3.13 -15.16 -3.54
CA ILE A 67 2.32 -14.28 -4.38
C ILE A 67 0.89 -14.75 -4.21
N VAL A 68 0.01 -13.88 -3.71
CA VAL A 68 -1.39 -14.21 -3.45
C VAL A 68 -2.34 -13.38 -4.29
N ARG A 69 -3.48 -13.97 -4.66
CA ARG A 69 -4.56 -13.27 -5.36
C ARG A 69 -5.17 -12.20 -4.47
N LEU A 70 -5.39 -11.00 -5.00
CA LEU A 70 -6.25 -10.03 -4.33
C LEU A 70 -7.73 -10.36 -4.56
N PRO A 71 -8.56 -10.38 -3.51
CA PRO A 71 -9.99 -10.64 -3.65
C PRO A 71 -10.68 -9.50 -4.41
N SER A 72 -11.47 -9.87 -5.44
CA SER A 72 -12.31 -9.04 -6.32
C SER A 72 -12.00 -7.54 -6.36
N LEU A 73 -11.23 -7.13 -7.37
CA LEU A 73 -10.88 -5.74 -7.65
C LEU A 73 -11.87 -5.02 -8.58
N GLU A 74 -12.97 -5.68 -8.95
CA GLU A 74 -13.99 -5.14 -9.86
C GLU A 74 -14.59 -3.82 -9.35
N LYS A 75 -14.78 -3.72 -8.02
CA LYS A 75 -15.25 -2.49 -7.36
C LYS A 75 -14.28 -1.32 -7.51
N LEU A 76 -13.01 -1.59 -7.83
CA LEU A 76 -11.97 -0.61 -8.10
C LEU A 76 -11.78 -0.34 -9.60
N GLY A 77 -12.66 -0.90 -10.45
CA GLY A 77 -12.60 -0.76 -11.91
C GLY A 77 -11.46 -1.55 -12.56
N VAL A 78 -10.89 -2.52 -11.83
CA VAL A 78 -9.78 -3.34 -12.33
C VAL A 78 -10.35 -4.65 -12.86
N THR A 79 -10.10 -4.93 -14.14
CA THR A 79 -10.53 -6.15 -14.83
C THR A 79 -9.39 -7.16 -15.02
N CYS A 80 -8.14 -6.75 -14.81
CA CYS A 80 -6.98 -7.63 -14.87
C CYS A 80 -6.72 -8.33 -13.53
N GLU A 81 -6.00 -9.44 -13.61
CA GLU A 81 -5.58 -10.18 -12.44
C GLU A 81 -4.37 -9.51 -11.79
N ILE A 82 -4.48 -9.17 -10.50
CA ILE A 82 -3.42 -8.55 -9.73
C ILE A 82 -3.19 -9.36 -8.46
N GLY A 83 -1.92 -9.65 -8.19
CA GLY A 83 -1.47 -10.32 -6.98
C GLY A 83 -0.70 -9.38 -6.06
N VAL A 84 -0.37 -9.88 -4.87
CA VAL A 84 0.58 -9.25 -3.95
C VAL A 84 1.64 -10.26 -3.56
N LEU A 85 2.91 -9.90 -3.78
CA LEU A 85 4.03 -10.60 -3.16
C LEU A 85 4.11 -10.19 -1.68
N LEU A 86 3.91 -11.15 -0.78
CA LEU A 86 3.91 -10.91 0.65
C LEU A 86 5.32 -10.82 1.20
N ALA A 87 5.59 -9.79 1.99
CA ALA A 87 6.89 -9.56 2.63
C ALA A 87 6.79 -9.75 4.14
N GLN A 88 5.88 -9.04 4.79
CA GLN A 88 5.81 -8.98 6.25
C GLN A 88 4.39 -8.84 6.74
N LYS A 89 4.04 -9.57 7.80
CA LYS A 89 2.81 -9.36 8.55
C LYS A 89 2.98 -8.23 9.56
N THR A 90 2.07 -7.27 9.59
CA THR A 90 2.08 -6.17 10.56
C THR A 90 1.50 -6.61 11.91
N ARG A 91 1.74 -5.80 12.95
CA ARG A 91 1.10 -6.00 14.27
C ARG A 91 -0.43 -5.91 14.20
N GLN A 92 -0.97 -5.14 13.26
CA GLN A 92 -2.41 -4.96 13.06
C GLN A 92 -3.05 -6.14 12.31
N GLY A 93 -2.26 -7.14 11.91
CA GLY A 93 -2.74 -8.34 11.22
C GLY A 93 -2.94 -8.17 9.71
N THR A 94 -2.55 -7.02 9.15
CA THR A 94 -2.42 -6.78 7.71
C THR A 94 -1.09 -7.31 7.18
N TRP A 95 -0.95 -7.40 5.86
CA TRP A 95 0.26 -7.83 5.18
C TRP A 95 0.83 -6.73 4.32
N ARG A 96 2.12 -6.44 4.51
CA ARG A 96 2.90 -5.56 3.65
C ARG A 96 3.58 -6.37 2.55
N GLY A 97 3.65 -5.78 1.37
CA GLY A 97 4.19 -6.42 0.19
C GLY A 97 4.26 -5.48 -1.00
N TRP A 98 4.33 -6.07 -2.19
CA TRP A 98 4.37 -5.36 -3.46
C TRP A 98 3.38 -5.95 -4.45
N LEU A 99 2.85 -5.13 -5.35
CA LEU A 99 1.97 -5.63 -6.41
C LEU A 99 2.73 -6.58 -7.34
N ALA A 100 2.09 -7.68 -7.70
CA ALA A 100 2.52 -8.61 -8.75
C ALA A 100 1.56 -8.51 -9.93
N VAL A 101 2.08 -8.29 -11.13
CA VAL A 101 1.32 -7.93 -12.34
C VAL A 101 1.92 -8.57 -13.60
N GLY A 102 1.17 -8.58 -14.70
CA GLY A 102 1.54 -9.25 -15.95
C GLY A 102 2.24 -8.38 -17.01
N GLU A 103 2.22 -7.05 -16.88
CA GLU A 103 2.60 -6.16 -17.99
C GLU A 103 4.11 -5.85 -18.07
N CYS A 104 4.94 -6.85 -18.36
CA CYS A 104 6.41 -6.70 -18.41
C CYS A 104 6.92 -5.64 -19.39
N ASP A 105 6.17 -5.30 -20.44
CA ASP A 105 6.55 -4.24 -21.39
C ASP A 105 6.64 -2.86 -20.71
N TYR A 106 5.97 -2.70 -19.57
CA TYR A 106 5.99 -1.50 -18.74
C TYR A 106 7.04 -1.55 -17.62
N ALA A 107 7.85 -2.60 -17.53
CA ALA A 107 8.87 -2.73 -16.50
C ALA A 107 9.85 -1.55 -16.55
N GLY A 108 10.05 -0.95 -15.39
CA GLY A 108 11.12 -0.03 -15.07
C GLY A 108 12.25 -0.72 -14.30
N VAL A 109 13.28 0.06 -13.99
CA VAL A 109 14.46 -0.42 -13.25
C VAL A 109 14.14 -0.95 -11.84
N SER A 110 13.02 -0.50 -11.25
CA SER A 110 12.55 -0.92 -9.93
C SER A 110 11.49 -2.01 -9.98
N ASP A 111 11.29 -2.66 -11.12
CA ASP A 111 10.42 -3.83 -11.26
C ASP A 111 11.28 -5.09 -11.27
N PHE A 112 10.96 -6.05 -10.39
CA PHE A 112 11.58 -7.38 -10.40
C PHE A 112 10.82 -8.23 -11.41
N VAL A 113 11.43 -8.49 -12.58
CA VAL A 113 10.81 -9.25 -13.65
C VAL A 113 11.00 -10.74 -13.38
N LEU A 114 9.91 -11.44 -13.14
CA LEU A 114 9.88 -12.86 -12.80
C LEU A 114 10.42 -13.68 -13.98
N GLN A 115 11.44 -14.47 -13.70
CA GLN A 115 12.00 -15.47 -14.59
C GLN A 115 11.56 -16.86 -14.14
N GLU A 116 11.60 -17.83 -15.05
CA GLU A 116 11.22 -19.22 -14.77
C GLU A 116 11.98 -19.84 -13.57
N GLU A 117 13.20 -19.35 -13.30
CA GLU A 117 14.05 -19.78 -12.19
C GLU A 117 13.67 -19.19 -10.82
N ASP A 118 12.79 -18.19 -10.76
CA ASP A 118 12.43 -17.51 -9.52
C ASP A 118 11.41 -18.29 -8.68
N GLY A 119 10.77 -19.31 -9.27
CA GLY A 119 9.88 -20.25 -8.60
C GLY A 119 8.68 -20.62 -9.47
N PRO A 120 7.79 -21.51 -9.01
CA PRO A 120 6.50 -21.67 -9.64
C PRO A 120 5.65 -20.42 -9.36
N PHE A 121 5.16 -19.77 -10.42
CA PHE A 121 4.19 -18.69 -10.35
C PHE A 121 3.25 -18.73 -11.54
N TYR A 122 2.02 -18.28 -11.31
CA TYR A 122 0.94 -18.21 -12.26
C TYR A 122 1.35 -17.31 -13.43
N SER A 123 1.18 -17.82 -14.65
CA SER A 123 1.73 -17.20 -15.86
C SER A 123 1.18 -15.81 -16.17
N ALA A 124 0.06 -15.43 -15.56
CA ALA A 124 -0.47 -14.08 -15.69
C ALA A 124 0.38 -13.03 -14.96
N PHE A 125 1.32 -13.43 -14.10
CA PHE A 125 2.30 -12.55 -13.49
C PHE A 125 3.64 -12.63 -14.19
N GLY A 126 4.20 -11.47 -14.48
CA GLY A 126 5.51 -11.33 -15.10
C GLY A 126 6.45 -10.41 -14.33
N MET A 127 5.95 -9.60 -13.39
CA MET A 127 6.82 -8.76 -12.56
C MET A 127 6.21 -8.41 -11.21
N VAL A 128 7.10 -8.02 -10.28
CA VAL A 128 6.77 -7.43 -8.98
C VAL A 128 7.20 -5.97 -8.97
N GLN A 129 6.26 -5.07 -8.70
CA GLN A 129 6.46 -3.62 -8.68
C GLN A 129 7.10 -3.18 -7.36
N VAL A 130 8.43 -3.26 -7.25
CA VAL A 130 9.14 -2.95 -5.98
C VAL A 130 9.00 -1.47 -5.58
N TRP A 131 8.80 -0.59 -6.56
CA TRP A 131 8.50 0.83 -6.35
C TRP A 131 7.09 1.10 -5.82
N ASN A 132 6.19 0.11 -5.81
CA ASN A 132 4.77 0.26 -5.48
C ASN A 132 4.34 -0.64 -4.30
N PRO A 133 4.80 -0.34 -3.07
CA PRO A 133 4.44 -1.12 -1.90
C PRO A 133 2.94 -0.99 -1.57
N VAL A 134 2.36 -2.07 -1.05
CA VAL A 134 0.97 -2.13 -0.60
C VAL A 134 0.84 -2.75 0.77
N GLU A 135 -0.21 -2.36 1.48
CA GLU A 135 -0.64 -3.01 2.71
C GLU A 135 -2.04 -3.59 2.52
N VAL A 136 -2.19 -4.90 2.71
CA VAL A 136 -3.43 -5.61 2.38
C VAL A 136 -3.95 -6.45 3.54
N LYS A 137 -5.26 -6.37 3.81
CA LYS A 137 -5.92 -7.29 4.74
C LYS A 137 -6.31 -8.56 3.99
N LEU A 138 -5.74 -9.67 4.42
CA LEU A 138 -5.94 -10.97 3.77
C LEU A 138 -6.77 -11.91 4.64
N PRO A 139 -7.60 -12.78 4.02
CA PRO A 139 -8.24 -13.88 4.73
C PRO A 139 -7.21 -14.86 5.30
N LYS A 140 -7.63 -15.69 6.27
CA LYS A 140 -6.77 -16.73 6.89
C LYS A 140 -6.21 -17.72 5.88
N ARG A 141 -6.92 -17.95 4.78
CA ARG A 141 -6.48 -18.73 3.62
C ARG A 141 -6.66 -17.88 2.38
N CYS A 142 -5.62 -17.82 1.56
CA CYS A 142 -5.60 -17.08 0.31
C CYS A 142 -5.28 -18.01 -0.84
N ASP A 143 -5.73 -17.66 -2.04
CA ASP A 143 -5.30 -18.32 -3.26
C ASP A 143 -3.87 -17.90 -3.57
N VAL A 144 -2.95 -18.84 -3.38
CA VAL A 144 -1.53 -18.69 -3.67
C VAL A 144 -1.35 -18.90 -5.16
N LEU A 145 -0.80 -17.89 -5.81
CA LEU A 145 -0.55 -17.87 -7.24
C LEU A 145 0.93 -18.00 -7.57
N GLY A 146 1.82 -17.98 -6.58
CA GLY A 146 3.23 -18.23 -6.80
C GLY A 146 4.02 -18.23 -5.51
N THR A 147 5.27 -18.64 -5.59
CA THR A 147 6.18 -18.65 -4.44
C THR A 147 7.58 -18.31 -4.88
N LEU A 148 8.16 -17.29 -4.25
CA LEU A 148 9.58 -16.97 -4.36
C LEU A 148 10.36 -17.69 -3.28
N SER A 149 11.55 -18.16 -3.64
CA SER A 149 12.48 -18.72 -2.64
C SER A 149 12.98 -17.61 -1.68
N PRO A 150 13.47 -17.99 -0.49
CA PRO A 150 14.08 -17.03 0.44
C PRO A 150 15.19 -16.18 -0.19
N ASP A 151 16.05 -16.78 -1.01
CA ASP A 151 17.13 -16.08 -1.70
C ASP A 151 16.60 -15.03 -2.70
N ARG A 152 15.50 -15.35 -3.41
CA ARG A 152 14.83 -14.41 -4.30
C ARG A 152 14.12 -13.30 -3.54
N MET A 153 13.54 -13.60 -2.37
CA MET A 153 13.01 -12.57 -1.48
C MET A 153 14.10 -11.59 -1.01
N GLU A 154 15.31 -12.07 -0.70
CA GLU A 154 16.43 -11.17 -0.37
C GLU A 154 16.85 -10.28 -1.54
N ALA A 155 16.77 -10.77 -2.78
CA ALA A 155 16.98 -9.95 -3.97
C ALA A 155 15.92 -8.85 -4.11
N VAL A 156 14.65 -9.16 -3.87
CA VAL A 156 13.55 -8.18 -3.85
C VAL A 156 13.77 -7.14 -2.72
N TYR A 157 14.19 -7.57 -1.52
CA TYR A 157 14.53 -6.65 -0.45
C TYR A 157 15.73 -5.76 -0.79
N ALA A 158 16.74 -6.28 -1.49
CA ALA A 158 17.86 -5.49 -1.97
C ALA A 158 17.40 -4.41 -2.97
N MET A 159 16.50 -4.75 -3.89
CA MET A 159 15.87 -3.77 -4.79
C MET A 159 15.05 -2.73 -4.05
N ALA A 160 14.29 -3.12 -3.03
CA ALA A 160 13.51 -2.18 -2.23
C ALA A 160 14.39 -1.18 -1.47
N ARG A 161 15.54 -1.64 -0.96
CA ARG A 161 16.56 -0.77 -0.33
C ARG A 161 17.18 0.18 -1.35
N GLU A 162 17.54 -0.31 -2.53
CA GLU A 162 18.09 0.50 -3.62
C GLU A 162 17.10 1.59 -4.05
N PHE A 163 15.83 1.24 -4.25
CA PHE A 163 14.79 2.18 -4.66
C PHE A 163 14.61 3.34 -3.66
N LYS A 164 14.69 3.07 -2.35
CA LYS A 164 14.59 4.09 -1.30
C LYS A 164 15.83 4.99 -1.20
N GLY A 165 16.99 4.49 -1.63
CA GLY A 165 18.23 5.24 -1.64
C GLY A 165 18.45 5.88 -3.00
N SER A 166 19.39 5.31 -3.76
CA SER A 166 19.69 5.73 -5.11
C SER A 166 19.80 4.50 -6.00
N ILE A 167 19.13 4.54 -7.15
CA ILE A 167 19.24 3.50 -8.19
C ILE A 167 20.67 3.50 -8.73
N ALA A 168 21.30 2.32 -8.77
CA ALA A 168 22.67 2.20 -9.24
C ALA A 168 22.80 2.56 -10.73
N ALA A 169 23.95 3.14 -11.09
CA ALA A 169 24.28 3.54 -12.46
C ALA A 169 24.39 2.36 -13.46
N ASN A 170 24.33 1.12 -12.98
CA ASN A 170 24.39 -0.09 -13.80
C ASN A 170 23.06 -0.45 -14.50
N ALA A 171 22.03 0.38 -14.35
CA ALA A 171 20.72 0.20 -14.98
C ALA A 171 20.69 0.52 -16.49
N GLY A 172 21.75 1.11 -17.04
CA GLY A 172 21.82 1.50 -18.45
C GLY A 172 20.94 2.72 -18.79
N PRO A 173 20.85 3.10 -20.07
CA PRO A 173 20.00 4.20 -20.51
C PRO A 173 18.51 3.81 -20.53
N PRO A 174 17.58 4.79 -20.49
CA PRO A 174 16.17 4.52 -20.70
C PRO A 174 15.87 3.84 -22.04
N PHE A 175 15.14 2.73 -22.01
CA PHE A 175 14.66 2.05 -23.21
C PHE A 175 13.37 1.25 -22.89
N PRO A 176 12.18 1.85 -23.07
CA PRO A 176 10.90 1.21 -22.76
C PRO A 176 10.71 -0.13 -23.49
N GLY A 177 10.03 -1.09 -22.87
CA GLY A 177 9.82 -2.43 -23.43
C GLY A 177 11.06 -3.33 -23.42
N LYS A 178 12.15 -2.92 -22.75
CA LYS A 178 13.35 -3.74 -22.57
C LYS A 178 13.53 -4.13 -21.12
N VAL A 179 13.85 -5.40 -20.93
CA VAL A 179 14.30 -5.98 -19.67
C VAL A 179 15.73 -6.48 -19.83
N GLY A 180 16.49 -6.48 -18.74
CA GLY A 180 17.88 -6.89 -18.74
C GLY A 180 18.36 -7.34 -17.37
N LEU A 181 19.39 -8.17 -17.38
CA LEU A 181 20.03 -8.63 -16.17
C LEU A 181 20.90 -7.51 -15.55
N ARG A 182 20.72 -7.26 -14.25
CA ARG A 182 21.59 -6.39 -13.46
C ARG A 182 21.90 -6.98 -12.10
N LYS A 183 22.90 -6.41 -11.43
CA LYS A 183 23.25 -6.79 -10.06
C LYS A 183 22.74 -5.78 -9.05
N VAL A 184 22.04 -6.24 -8.02
CA VAL A 184 21.51 -5.43 -6.92
C VAL A 184 21.81 -6.10 -5.60
N GLY A 185 22.55 -5.42 -4.72
CA GLY A 185 22.93 -5.98 -3.41
C GLY A 185 23.65 -7.32 -3.47
N GLY A 186 24.35 -7.62 -4.58
CA GLY A 186 25.02 -8.90 -4.82
C GLY A 186 24.19 -9.96 -5.57
N TYR A 187 22.88 -9.73 -5.74
CA TYR A 187 21.96 -10.64 -6.43
C TYR A 187 21.86 -10.30 -7.91
N ALA A 188 21.75 -11.33 -8.75
CA ALA A 188 21.46 -11.21 -10.17
C ALA A 188 19.93 -11.15 -10.35
N VAL A 189 19.42 -10.05 -10.90
CA VAL A 189 17.98 -9.79 -11.07
C VAL A 189 17.69 -9.30 -12.48
N VAL A 190 16.54 -9.67 -13.03
CA VAL A 190 16.05 -9.12 -14.29
C VAL A 190 15.13 -7.96 -13.97
N THR A 191 15.39 -6.79 -14.55
CA THR A 191 14.55 -5.59 -14.37
C THR A 191 14.29 -4.92 -15.70
N GLY A 192 13.37 -3.97 -15.73
CA GLY A 192 13.28 -3.01 -16.83
C GLY A 192 14.45 -2.03 -16.85
N THR A 193 14.36 -1.04 -17.73
CA THR A 193 15.31 0.08 -17.83
C THR A 193 14.82 1.31 -17.06
N PRO A 194 15.68 2.29 -16.75
CA PRO A 194 15.25 3.57 -16.18
C PRO A 194 14.17 4.24 -17.04
N LEU A 195 13.32 5.04 -16.39
CA LEU A 195 12.31 5.85 -17.08
C LEU A 195 12.98 6.98 -17.88
N ALA A 196 12.48 7.25 -19.07
CA ALA A 196 12.87 8.44 -19.84
C ALA A 196 12.05 9.66 -19.41
N ASP A 197 12.14 10.75 -20.18
CA ASP A 197 11.35 11.95 -19.95
C ASP A 197 9.84 11.62 -19.90
N PRO A 198 9.08 12.15 -18.92
CA PRO A 198 7.65 11.90 -18.80
C PRO A 198 6.80 12.20 -20.03
N LYS A 199 7.28 13.05 -20.96
CA LYS A 199 6.57 13.36 -22.21
C LYS A 199 6.67 12.22 -23.24
N ASP A 200 7.75 11.44 -23.20
CA ASP A 200 8.10 10.46 -24.22
C ASP A 200 8.01 9.01 -23.72
N ASP A 201 7.82 8.81 -22.41
CA ASP A 201 7.77 7.48 -21.80
C ASP A 201 6.38 7.16 -21.20
N PRO A 202 5.59 6.28 -21.85
CA PRO A 202 4.23 5.95 -21.41
C PRO A 202 4.21 5.20 -20.06
N ARG A 203 5.35 4.70 -19.59
CA ARG A 203 5.46 4.02 -18.29
C ARG A 203 5.16 4.96 -17.12
N TRP A 204 5.29 6.28 -17.26
CA TRP A 204 4.85 7.23 -16.23
C TRP A 204 3.34 7.21 -16.01
N ILE A 205 2.54 7.09 -17.08
CA ILE A 205 1.08 6.99 -16.98
C ILE A 205 0.70 5.68 -16.31
N TYR A 206 1.37 4.59 -16.68
CA TYR A 206 1.22 3.28 -16.07
C TYR A 206 1.54 3.32 -14.57
N GLN A 207 2.70 3.85 -14.19
CA GLN A 207 3.09 3.94 -12.78
C GLN A 207 2.08 4.75 -11.97
N ARG A 208 1.64 5.91 -12.48
CA ARG A 208 0.62 6.73 -11.81
C ARG A 208 -0.70 5.99 -11.59
N ALA A 209 -1.15 5.20 -12.57
CA ALA A 209 -2.37 4.40 -12.44
C ALA A 209 -2.23 3.34 -11.34
N TYR A 210 -1.09 2.64 -11.30
CA TYR A 210 -0.80 1.60 -10.33
C TYR A 210 -0.50 2.13 -8.93
N THR A 211 0.11 3.32 -8.78
CA THR A 211 0.21 4.03 -7.50
C THR A 211 -1.19 4.34 -6.96
N GLY A 212 -2.09 4.82 -7.82
CA GLY A 212 -3.46 5.11 -7.46
C GLY A 212 -4.21 3.86 -6.97
N LEU A 213 -3.98 2.71 -7.61
CA LEU A 213 -4.52 1.42 -7.18
C LEU A 213 -3.95 0.97 -5.84
N ALA A 214 -2.62 0.96 -5.69
CA ALA A 214 -1.93 0.58 -4.46
C ALA A 214 -2.43 1.37 -3.26
N ARG A 215 -2.61 2.69 -3.42
CA ARG A 215 -3.18 3.56 -2.39
C ARG A 215 -4.60 3.13 -1.99
N ARG A 216 -5.47 2.84 -2.95
CA ARG A 216 -6.85 2.38 -2.66
C ARG A 216 -6.86 1.05 -1.92
N LEU A 217 -5.98 0.12 -2.30
CA LEU A 217 -5.82 -1.19 -1.62
C LEU A 217 -5.36 -1.02 -0.17
N SER A 218 -4.36 -0.17 0.06
CA SER A 218 -3.88 0.15 1.40
C SER A 218 -4.97 0.80 2.26
N GLN A 219 -5.72 1.77 1.72
CA GLN A 219 -6.83 2.41 2.42
C GLN A 219 -7.94 1.43 2.84
N THR A 220 -8.27 0.46 1.99
CA THR A 220 -9.27 -0.58 2.35
C THR A 220 -8.80 -1.50 3.46
N SER A 221 -7.49 -1.59 3.70
CA SER A 221 -6.89 -2.49 4.68
C SER A 221 -6.70 -1.83 6.04
N THR A 222 -6.44 -0.52 6.05
CA THR A 222 -6.39 0.33 7.26
C THR A 222 -7.79 0.66 7.80
N SER A 223 -8.82 0.57 6.95
CA SER A 223 -10.20 0.85 7.34
C SER A 223 -10.84 -0.31 8.11
N SER A 224 -10.86 -0.20 9.45
CA SER A 224 -12.12 -0.26 10.22
C SER A 224 -11.95 0.04 11.72
N ALA A 225 -10.72 0.13 12.25
CA ALA A 225 -10.52 0.40 13.69
C ALA A 225 -9.40 1.40 13.98
N GLY A 226 -8.24 1.28 13.31
CA GLY A 226 -7.08 2.17 13.52
C GLY A 226 -7.33 3.61 13.08
N ALA A 227 -7.74 3.82 11.83
CA ALA A 227 -8.04 5.16 11.30
C ALA A 227 -9.22 5.85 12.02
N LEU A 228 -10.24 5.08 12.44
CA LEU A 228 -11.36 5.59 13.23
C LEU A 228 -10.92 6.02 14.63
N TRP A 229 -10.05 5.23 15.27
CA TRP A 229 -9.48 5.57 16.57
C TRP A 229 -8.55 6.79 16.47
N ALA A 230 -7.66 6.86 15.47
CA ALA A 230 -6.75 7.99 15.27
C ALA A 230 -7.54 9.29 15.00
N ALA A 231 -8.51 9.26 14.08
CA ALA A 231 -9.37 10.40 13.83
C ALA A 231 -10.20 10.80 15.06
N ALA A 232 -10.65 9.83 15.88
CA ALA A 232 -11.34 10.12 17.12
C ALA A 232 -10.43 10.71 18.19
N ALA A 233 -9.20 10.21 18.33
CA ALA A 233 -8.20 10.70 19.27
C ALA A 233 -7.82 12.15 18.95
N LEU A 234 -7.51 12.45 17.70
CA LEU A 234 -7.18 13.82 17.29
C LEU A 234 -8.36 14.77 17.48
N LYS A 235 -9.59 14.33 17.19
CA LYS A 235 -10.79 15.13 17.46
C LYS A 235 -11.01 15.38 18.95
N ARG A 236 -10.64 14.43 19.83
CA ARG A 236 -10.69 14.65 21.29
C ARG A 236 -9.65 15.67 21.71
N SER A 237 -8.40 15.53 21.28
CA SER A 237 -7.32 16.50 21.54
C SER A 237 -7.67 17.90 21.05
N ALA A 238 -8.18 18.01 19.82
CA ALA A 238 -8.65 19.27 19.23
C ALA A 238 -9.78 19.91 20.06
N ARG A 239 -10.78 19.12 20.47
CA ARG A 239 -11.88 19.59 21.34
C ARG A 239 -11.41 19.99 22.73
N ALA A 240 -10.49 19.23 23.33
CA ALA A 240 -9.91 19.57 24.63
C ALA A 240 -9.18 20.92 24.56
N LEU A 241 -8.44 21.15 23.46
CA LEU A 241 -7.80 22.43 23.20
C LEU A 241 -8.83 23.56 23.02
N GLU A 242 -9.87 23.37 22.20
CA GLU A 242 -10.94 24.37 21.99
C GLU A 242 -11.71 24.71 23.28
N GLN A 243 -11.99 23.71 24.12
CA GLN A 243 -12.67 23.93 25.40
C GLN A 243 -11.76 24.68 26.38
N TRP A 244 -10.48 24.32 26.42
CA TRP A 244 -9.49 24.99 27.27
C TRP A 244 -9.30 26.46 26.87
N THR A 245 -9.28 26.77 25.57
CA THR A 245 -9.12 28.15 25.08
C THR A 245 -10.37 28.99 25.34
N ALA A 246 -11.55 28.44 25.11
CA ALA A 246 -12.82 29.12 25.37
C ALA A 246 -12.95 29.57 26.84
N GLY A 247 -12.45 28.78 27.79
CA GLY A 247 -12.45 29.12 29.21
C GLY A 247 -11.46 30.22 29.63
N ARG A 248 -10.47 30.55 28.78
CA ARG A 248 -9.37 31.49 29.10
C ARG A 248 -9.34 32.75 28.24
N GLN A 249 -10.32 32.94 27.35
CA GLN A 249 -10.38 34.08 26.41
C GLN A 249 -9.12 34.22 25.54
N LEU A 250 -8.41 33.13 25.27
CA LEU A 250 -7.22 33.13 24.42
C LEU A 250 -7.64 33.04 22.95
N ALA A 251 -7.05 33.88 22.10
CA ALA A 251 -7.30 33.89 20.67
C ALA A 251 -6.52 32.75 19.98
N PHE A 252 -7.00 31.52 20.13
CA PHE A 252 -6.54 30.41 19.30
C PHE A 252 -7.23 30.48 17.94
N THR A 253 -6.47 30.82 16.90
CA THR A 253 -7.01 30.83 15.53
C THR A 253 -6.66 29.50 14.88
N PRO A 254 -7.65 28.67 14.51
CA PRO A 254 -7.40 27.46 13.73
C PRO A 254 -6.62 27.84 12.48
N GLN A 255 -5.46 27.22 12.28
CA GLN A 255 -4.75 27.36 11.03
C GLN A 255 -5.46 26.49 10.00
N ALA A 256 -5.70 27.05 8.81
CA ALA A 256 -6.20 26.25 7.71
C ALA A 256 -5.24 25.05 7.54
N VAL A 257 -5.79 23.83 7.51
CA VAL A 257 -5.02 22.64 7.20
C VAL A 257 -4.35 22.91 5.86
N ILE A 258 -3.04 23.13 5.88
CA ILE A 258 -2.28 23.32 4.66
C ILE A 258 -2.38 21.98 3.94
N THR A 259 -3.25 21.94 2.94
CA THR A 259 -3.34 20.78 2.06
C THR A 259 -2.02 20.75 1.32
N HIS A 260 -1.22 19.71 1.55
CA HIS A 260 0.06 19.58 0.85
C HIS A 260 -0.20 19.74 -0.67
N PRO A 261 0.55 20.59 -1.39
CA PRO A 261 0.26 20.94 -2.78
C PRO A 261 0.34 19.77 -3.78
N LEU A 262 0.69 18.58 -3.31
CA LEU A 262 0.78 17.33 -4.08
C LEU A 262 -0.29 16.29 -3.71
N GLY A 263 -1.27 16.65 -2.87
CA GLY A 263 -2.31 15.74 -2.35
C GLY A 263 -1.81 14.97 -1.13
N GLN A 264 -2.67 14.82 -0.11
CA GLN A 264 -2.34 14.12 1.13
C GLN A 264 -1.73 12.74 0.84
N ASP A 265 -0.48 12.56 1.25
CA ASP A 265 0.11 11.24 1.42
C ASP A 265 -0.64 10.52 2.54
N ALA A 266 -0.94 9.23 2.36
CA ALA A 266 -1.70 8.46 3.35
C ALA A 266 -0.92 8.21 4.67
N ASP A 267 0.38 8.53 4.67
CA ASP A 267 1.25 8.55 5.85
C ASP A 267 1.42 9.97 6.44
N GLU A 268 0.85 11.02 5.82
CA GLU A 268 0.83 12.33 6.45
C GLU A 268 -0.13 12.29 7.63
N PRO A 269 0.36 12.62 8.84
CA PRO A 269 -0.46 12.58 10.02
C PRO A 269 -1.64 13.56 9.85
N VAL A 270 -2.82 13.17 10.31
CA VAL A 270 -3.96 14.10 10.31
C VAL A 270 -3.55 15.31 11.16
N ASN A 271 -3.39 16.45 10.51
CA ASN A 271 -2.80 17.65 11.12
C ASN A 271 -3.91 18.60 11.59
N VAL A 272 -3.84 19.03 12.85
CA VAL A 272 -4.59 20.19 13.34
C VAL A 272 -3.60 21.24 13.79
N GLY A 273 -3.62 22.39 13.11
CA GLY A 273 -2.77 23.53 13.39
C GLY A 273 -3.54 24.62 14.12
N TYR A 274 -2.85 25.26 15.05
CA TYR A 274 -3.40 26.33 15.87
C TYR A 274 -2.36 27.42 16.06
N ARG A 275 -2.79 28.68 16.06
CA ARG A 275 -1.92 29.81 16.44
C ARG A 275 -2.37 30.39 17.77
N LEU A 276 -1.45 30.46 18.72
CA LEU A 276 -1.63 31.09 20.03
C LEU A 276 -1.08 32.51 19.99
N GLU A 277 -1.98 33.48 19.77
CA GLU A 277 -1.64 34.90 19.69
C GLU A 277 -0.44 35.14 18.75
N ASP A 278 0.55 35.91 19.20
CA ASP A 278 1.83 36.12 18.52
C ASP A 278 2.97 35.31 19.16
N LEU A 279 2.62 34.30 19.97
CA LEU A 279 3.58 33.51 20.73
C LEU A 279 4.11 32.33 19.91
N CYS A 280 3.21 31.48 19.42
CA CYS A 280 3.58 30.26 18.73
C CYS A 280 2.46 29.69 17.84
N GLU A 281 2.87 28.81 16.93
CA GLU A 281 2.04 27.88 16.20
C GLU A 281 2.20 26.48 16.81
N LEU A 282 1.08 25.86 17.19
CA LEU A 282 0.98 24.51 17.71
C LEU A 282 0.37 23.61 16.64
N TRP A 283 1.06 22.53 16.31
CA TRP A 283 0.60 21.52 15.36
C TRP A 283 0.50 20.17 16.06
N LEU A 284 -0.68 19.56 16.01
CA LEU A 284 -0.93 18.21 16.49
C LEU A 284 -1.11 17.29 15.29
N SER A 285 -0.43 16.16 15.31
CA SER A 285 -0.44 15.23 14.19
C SER A 285 -0.36 13.80 14.70
N ILE A 286 -1.17 12.87 14.18
CA ILE A 286 -1.16 11.47 14.60
C ILE A 286 -0.53 10.58 13.54
N ILE A 287 0.48 9.80 13.94
CA ILE A 287 0.97 8.69 13.13
C ILE A 287 0.16 7.45 13.47
N GLU A 288 -0.73 7.06 12.55
CA GLU A 288 -1.68 5.95 12.74
C GLU A 288 -0.99 4.61 13.05
N SER A 289 0.21 4.40 12.51
CA SER A 289 0.96 3.16 12.65
C SER A 289 1.58 2.97 14.03
N GLU A 290 1.76 4.06 14.79
CA GLU A 290 2.47 4.05 16.08
C GLU A 290 1.57 4.33 17.28
N GLY A 291 0.38 4.92 17.06
CA GLY A 291 -0.51 5.30 18.16
C GLY A 291 0.00 6.50 18.96
N VAL A 292 0.77 7.37 18.29
CA VAL A 292 1.51 8.48 18.88
C VAL A 292 1.01 9.80 18.26
N ILE A 293 0.86 10.82 19.11
CA ILE A 293 0.62 12.22 18.75
C ILE A 293 1.98 12.91 18.70
N HIS A 294 2.35 13.41 17.53
CA HIS A 294 3.41 14.40 17.42
C HIS A 294 2.86 15.78 17.69
N VAL A 295 3.50 16.44 18.64
CA VAL A 295 3.27 17.82 19.02
C VAL A 295 4.44 18.63 18.50
N ARG A 296 4.16 19.59 17.61
CA ARG A 296 5.14 20.52 17.08
C ARG A 296 4.77 21.92 17.56
N VAL A 297 5.73 22.60 18.16
CA VAL A 297 5.60 23.98 18.61
C VAL A 297 6.62 24.82 17.87
N LYS A 298 6.14 25.81 17.11
CA LYS A 298 6.95 26.76 16.38
C LYS A 298 6.75 28.16 16.93
N ARG A 299 7.83 28.82 17.31
CA ARG A 299 7.86 30.20 17.79
C ARG A 299 7.41 31.16 16.70
N VAL A 300 6.63 32.17 17.08
CA VAL A 300 6.21 33.27 16.19
C VAL A 300 6.90 34.55 16.65
N GLY A 301 7.45 35.32 15.71
CA GLY A 301 8.10 36.61 15.98
C GLY A 301 9.31 36.50 16.91
N ASP A 302 9.42 37.43 17.87
CA ASP A 302 10.54 37.55 18.79
C ASP A 302 10.27 37.00 20.20
N ALA A 303 9.20 36.22 20.37
CA ALA A 303 8.86 35.60 21.66
C ALA A 303 10.02 34.75 22.22
N GLN A 304 10.19 34.74 23.54
CA GLN A 304 11.07 33.80 24.25
C GLN A 304 10.21 32.76 24.96
N LEU A 305 10.16 31.55 24.39
CA LEU A 305 9.17 30.54 24.77
C LEU A 305 9.85 29.32 25.37
N SER A 306 9.54 29.01 26.63
CA SER A 306 9.87 27.71 27.22
C SER A 306 8.73 26.74 26.94
N VAL A 307 9.08 25.57 26.41
CA VAL A 307 8.16 24.50 26.02
C VAL A 307 8.49 23.27 26.86
N ARG A 308 7.57 22.89 27.72
CA ARG A 308 7.68 21.71 28.57
C ARG A 308 6.55 20.74 28.29
N LEU A 309 6.85 19.46 28.10
CA LEU A 309 5.82 18.42 28.05
C LEU A 309 5.87 17.64 29.36
N MET A 310 4.78 17.65 30.12
CA MET A 310 4.69 17.01 31.42
C MET A 310 3.87 15.72 31.33
N ARG A 311 4.37 14.65 31.97
CA ARG A 311 3.63 13.41 32.21
C ARG A 311 3.42 13.24 33.71
N GLY A 312 2.22 13.57 34.19
CA GLY A 312 2.01 13.77 35.62
C GLY A 312 2.87 14.92 36.13
N ASP A 313 3.74 14.65 37.10
CA ASP A 313 4.64 15.65 37.69
C ASP A 313 6.05 15.64 37.09
N GLU A 314 6.34 14.73 36.14
CA GLU A 314 7.67 14.57 35.55
C GLU A 314 7.76 15.28 34.18
N PRO A 315 8.79 16.12 33.95
CA PRO A 315 9.02 16.71 32.64
C PRO A 315 9.61 15.67 31.70
N PHE A 316 8.90 15.40 30.60
CA PHE A 316 9.33 14.54 29.50
C PHE A 316 10.08 15.32 28.41
N LEU A 317 9.79 16.61 28.29
CA LEU A 317 10.50 17.58 27.43
C LEU A 317 10.65 18.88 28.21
N ASP A 318 11.81 19.54 28.09
CA ASP A 318 12.04 20.89 28.60
C ASP A 318 13.00 21.63 27.66
N GLU A 319 12.45 22.42 26.75
CA GLU A 319 13.18 23.09 25.68
C GLU A 319 12.89 24.59 25.68
N MET A 320 13.87 25.38 25.26
CA MET A 320 13.77 26.85 25.19
C MET A 320 13.87 27.31 23.74
N LEU A 321 12.77 27.79 23.18
CA LEU A 321 12.73 28.35 21.84
C LEU A 321 13.17 29.81 21.84
N ASN A 322 14.15 30.11 20.99
CA ASN A 322 14.81 31.40 20.85
C ASN A 322 15.18 31.66 19.38
N GLN A 323 16.03 32.66 19.10
CA GLN A 323 16.44 32.98 17.73
C GLN A 323 17.28 31.88 17.06
N SER A 324 17.95 31.00 17.82
CA SER A 324 18.70 29.86 17.27
C SER A 324 17.88 28.58 17.14
N GLN A 325 16.73 28.50 17.83
CA GLN A 325 15.86 27.33 17.85
C GLN A 325 14.41 27.80 17.78
N GLU A 326 13.89 27.88 16.55
CA GLU A 326 12.55 28.39 16.29
C GLU A 326 11.45 27.36 16.50
N GLU A 327 11.81 26.08 16.64
CA GLU A 327 10.86 24.98 16.65
C GLU A 327 11.33 23.83 17.54
N VAL A 328 10.36 23.16 18.17
CA VAL A 328 10.55 21.86 18.82
C VAL A 328 9.45 20.91 18.40
N GLN A 329 9.80 19.64 18.25
CA GLN A 329 8.88 18.54 17.97
C GLN A 329 9.09 17.44 19.01
N VAL A 330 7.99 16.95 19.57
CA VAL A 330 7.98 15.86 20.55
C VAL A 330 6.84 14.90 20.22
N SER A 331 6.99 13.66 20.64
CA SER A 331 6.02 12.60 20.37
C SER A 331 5.50 12.05 21.70
N THR A 332 4.19 11.91 21.84
CA THR A 332 3.55 11.34 23.03
C THR A 332 2.47 10.32 22.67
N GLU A 333 2.22 9.37 23.57
CA GLU A 333 1.16 8.38 23.39
C GLU A 333 -0.22 9.03 23.47
N VAL A 334 -1.16 8.53 22.66
CA VAL A 334 -2.56 8.92 22.74
C VAL A 334 -3.15 8.51 24.10
N ASP A 335 -4.00 9.37 24.67
CA ASP A 335 -4.63 9.21 25.98
C ASP A 335 -3.63 9.10 27.17
N SER A 336 -2.38 9.58 27.01
CA SER A 336 -1.35 9.60 28.07
C SER A 336 -1.68 10.56 29.23
N GLY A 337 -2.57 11.53 29.02
CA GLY A 337 -2.83 12.59 29.97
C GLY A 337 -1.73 13.66 30.00
N ASP A 338 -0.84 13.67 29.01
CA ASP A 338 0.28 14.60 28.95
C ASP A 338 -0.20 16.06 28.77
N VAL A 339 0.51 16.98 29.42
CA VAL A 339 0.21 18.42 29.42
C VAL A 339 1.39 19.19 28.88
N LEU A 340 1.17 19.97 27.83
CA LEU A 340 2.15 20.88 27.27
C LEU A 340 2.10 22.23 28.00
N ILE A 341 3.15 22.56 28.73
CA ILE A 341 3.35 23.85 29.37
C ILE A 341 4.14 24.77 28.43
N LEU A 342 3.52 25.88 28.05
CA LEU A 342 4.14 26.95 27.28
C LEU A 342 4.31 28.17 28.17
N GLU A 343 5.53 28.64 28.36
CA GLU A 343 5.82 29.80 29.21
C GLU A 343 6.52 30.89 28.40
N ASP A 344 5.84 32.03 28.27
CA ASP A 344 6.43 33.22 27.68
C ASP A 344 7.30 33.92 28.73
N LYS A 345 8.61 33.82 28.57
CA LYS A 345 9.57 34.41 29.52
C LYS A 345 9.55 35.93 29.51
N SER A 346 9.06 36.56 28.43
CA SER A 346 8.98 38.01 28.34
C SER A 346 7.84 38.58 29.19
N THR A 347 6.69 37.91 29.19
CA THR A 347 5.49 38.34 29.94
C THR A 347 5.26 37.57 31.23
N GLN A 348 6.05 36.51 31.48
CA GLN A 348 5.87 35.56 32.59
C GLN A 348 4.51 34.85 32.57
N LYS A 349 3.83 34.84 31.41
CA LYS A 349 2.57 34.11 31.26
C LYS A 349 2.85 32.64 31.01
N THR A 350 2.13 31.79 31.73
CA THR A 350 2.21 30.33 31.58
C THR A 350 0.87 29.79 31.08
N TYR A 351 0.94 28.93 30.07
CA TYR A 351 -0.17 28.25 29.44
C TYR A 351 0.00 26.74 29.63
N SER A 352 -1.02 26.06 30.13
CA SER A 352 -1.01 24.60 30.33
C SER A 352 -2.02 23.96 29.39
N VAL A 353 -1.55 23.40 28.30
CA VAL A 353 -2.34 22.89 27.19
C VAL A 353 -2.47 21.37 27.30
N PRO A 354 -3.69 20.83 27.49
CA PRO A 354 -3.88 19.38 27.50
C PRO A 354 -3.70 18.82 26.08
N ILE A 355 -2.94 17.73 25.93
CA ILE A 355 -2.70 17.10 24.62
C ILE A 355 -3.68 15.97 24.33
N THR A 356 -4.26 15.33 25.35
CA THR A 356 -5.18 14.18 25.23
C THR A 356 -6.38 14.27 26.13
#